data_AF-A0A3S1AXU6-F1
#
_entry.id   AF-A0A3S1AXU6-F1
#
_cell.length_a   1.000
_cell.length_b   1.000
_cell.length_c   1.000
_cell.angle_alpha   90.00
_cell.angle_beta   90.00
_cell.angle_gamma   90.00
#
_symmetry.space_group_name_H-M   'P 1'
#
loop_
_entity.id
_entity.type
_entity.pdbx_description
1 polymer ?
#
loop_
_entity_poly.entity_id
_entity_poly.type
_entity_poly.pdbx_seq_one_letter_code
_entity_poly.pdbx_strand_id
1 'polypeptide(L)'
;MFSKVESDKQKFLDQAKAARQERAQDRHKEEAATLIQAIVRGFLTKRRIRKRIREELDTFLKIPNGQNDMAEYRPTLFSAVDTFHHTKKFLYFIDVKSEEDTKRFECLCRYILASMETTSIKHCYISVSFNKKLTVPWIAQLKNLLWTCCRYFYILKPENHSHLRRLMVFLRMMVTFTSHSNWVAFKDKTAMHPGFVVLCNNVMADLHNRGLYKAIEDLLTKGLCRAKPVFTKASLTAIITISLRPLIAEDFSPALLTSFLLYVLSVPSVVIHINTLANDCIAMLVTHRIFKRCLNLLTCEQSTRIFFNTLEGNYALCLM
;
A
#
# COMPACT_ATOMS: atom_id res chain seq x y z
N MET A 1 0.79 -25.29 84.24
CA MET A 1 -0.35 -24.37 83.98
C MET A 1 -0.13 -23.45 82.76
N PHE A 2 0.86 -23.69 81.87
CA PHE A 2 1.25 -22.73 80.83
C PHE A 2 0.96 -23.13 79.36
N SER A 3 0.51 -24.36 79.04
CA SER A 3 0.38 -24.79 77.62
C SER A 3 -0.88 -24.27 76.88
N LYS A 4 -1.90 -23.78 77.58
CA LYS A 4 -3.12 -23.24 76.96
C LYS A 4 -2.92 -21.86 76.31
N VAL A 5 -1.97 -21.08 76.81
CA VAL A 5 -1.72 -19.69 76.35
C VAL A 5 -0.99 -19.64 75.01
N GLU A 6 -0.15 -20.64 74.71
CA GLU A 6 0.52 -20.76 73.40
C GLU A 6 -0.47 -21.10 72.28
N SER A 7 -1.48 -21.94 72.55
CA SER A 7 -2.53 -22.30 71.60
C SER A 7 -3.36 -21.11 71.12
N ASP A 8 -3.76 -20.21 72.03
CA ASP A 8 -4.57 -19.04 71.67
C ASP A 8 -3.74 -17.97 70.94
N LYS A 9 -2.46 -17.83 71.29
CA LYS A 9 -1.52 -16.97 70.56
C LYS A 9 -1.29 -17.48 69.14
N GLN A 10 -1.17 -18.79 68.95
CA GLN A 10 -1.00 -19.41 67.62
C GLN A 10 -2.24 -19.21 66.75
N LYS A 11 -3.45 -19.44 67.30
CA LYS A 11 -4.72 -19.20 66.60
C LYS A 11 -4.90 -17.74 66.20
N PHE A 12 -4.53 -16.81 67.07
CA PHE A 12 -4.56 -15.37 66.76
C PHE A 12 -3.59 -15.01 65.62
N LEU A 13 -2.37 -15.56 65.64
CA LEU A 13 -1.39 -15.36 64.57
C LEU A 13 -1.86 -15.95 63.23
N ASP A 14 -2.48 -17.13 63.25
CA ASP A 14 -3.04 -17.77 62.06
C ASP A 14 -4.23 -16.99 61.49
N GLN A 15 -5.12 -16.48 62.34
CA GLN A 15 -6.20 -15.57 61.92
C GLN A 15 -5.64 -14.26 61.33
N ALA A 16 -4.62 -13.67 61.95
CA ALA A 16 -3.98 -12.46 61.43
C ALA A 16 -3.28 -12.72 60.08
N LYS A 17 -2.69 -13.91 59.89
CA LYS A 17 -2.07 -14.32 58.63
C LYS A 17 -3.11 -14.58 57.54
N ALA A 18 -4.21 -15.26 57.86
CA ALA A 18 -5.34 -15.48 56.95
C ALA A 18 -5.97 -14.15 56.51
N ALA A 19 -6.25 -13.25 57.45
CA ALA A 19 -6.79 -11.92 57.14
C ALA A 19 -5.82 -11.07 56.28
N ARG A 20 -4.51 -11.23 56.45
CA ARG A 20 -3.51 -10.57 55.57
C ARG A 20 -3.52 -11.17 54.16
N GLN A 21 -3.63 -12.49 54.04
CA GLN A 21 -3.70 -13.17 52.75
C GLN A 21 -5.00 -12.83 52.00
N GLU A 22 -6.12 -12.76 52.70
CA GLU A 22 -7.41 -12.34 52.14
C GLU A 22 -7.33 -10.90 51.60
N ARG A 23 -6.81 -9.95 52.38
CA ARG A 23 -6.57 -8.57 51.91
C ARG A 23 -5.57 -8.48 50.76
N ALA A 24 -4.61 -9.39 50.67
CA ALA A 24 -3.67 -9.44 49.55
C ALA A 24 -4.35 -9.99 48.28
N GLN A 25 -5.18 -11.03 48.42
CA GLN A 25 -5.97 -11.58 47.32
C GLN A 25 -7.01 -10.57 46.81
N ASP A 26 -7.68 -9.84 47.69
CA ASP A 26 -8.68 -8.86 47.27
C ASP A 26 -8.04 -7.66 46.55
N ARG A 27 -6.88 -7.19 47.01
CA ARG A 27 -6.07 -6.21 46.26
C ARG A 27 -5.69 -6.73 44.88
N HIS A 28 -5.23 -7.98 44.77
CA HIS A 28 -4.90 -8.57 43.49
C HIS A 28 -6.12 -8.71 42.55
N LYS A 29 -7.29 -9.06 43.09
CA LYS A 29 -8.54 -9.10 42.32
C LYS A 29 -8.94 -7.71 41.83
N GLU A 30 -8.81 -6.69 42.68
CA GLU A 30 -9.14 -5.30 42.34
C GLU A 30 -8.19 -4.73 41.28
N GLU A 31 -6.88 -5.00 41.41
CA GLU A 31 -5.87 -4.63 40.40
C GLU A 31 -6.14 -5.32 39.06
N ALA A 32 -6.41 -6.63 39.08
CA ALA A 32 -6.76 -7.39 37.88
C ALA A 32 -8.06 -6.87 37.24
N ALA A 33 -9.09 -6.60 38.03
CA ALA A 33 -10.35 -6.03 37.55
C ALA A 33 -10.13 -4.65 36.91
N THR A 34 -9.33 -3.79 37.54
CA THR A 34 -8.99 -2.46 37.02
C THR A 34 -8.25 -2.56 35.69
N LEU A 35 -7.29 -3.48 35.57
CA LEU A 35 -6.54 -3.73 34.33
C LEU A 35 -7.48 -4.20 33.21
N ILE A 36 -8.34 -5.19 33.49
CA ILE A 36 -9.31 -5.70 32.52
C ILE A 36 -10.25 -4.58 32.08
N GLN A 37 -10.80 -3.80 33.01
CA GLN A 37 -11.68 -2.68 32.69
C GLN A 37 -10.98 -1.62 31.83
N ALA A 38 -9.73 -1.27 32.13
CA ALA A 38 -8.96 -0.31 31.34
C ALA A 38 -8.75 -0.81 29.90
N ILE A 39 -8.37 -2.09 29.74
CA ILE A 39 -8.19 -2.72 28.42
C ILE A 39 -9.51 -2.72 27.64
N VAL A 40 -10.63 -3.13 28.27
CA VAL A 40 -11.95 -3.20 27.63
C VAL A 40 -12.43 -1.80 27.24
N ARG A 41 -12.33 -0.80 28.13
CA ARG A 41 -12.68 0.60 27.82
C ARG A 41 -11.86 1.14 26.65
N GLY A 42 -10.55 0.87 26.63
CA GLY A 42 -9.66 1.23 25.53
C GLY A 42 -10.07 0.56 24.21
N PHE A 43 -10.37 -0.74 24.23
CA PHE A 43 -10.83 -1.49 23.06
C PHE A 43 -12.16 -0.95 22.50
N LEU A 44 -13.15 -0.74 23.36
CA LEU A 44 -14.45 -0.18 22.97
C LEU A 44 -14.32 1.23 22.39
N THR A 45 -13.46 2.07 22.98
CA THR A 45 -13.22 3.44 22.50
C THR A 45 -12.55 3.44 21.13
N LYS A 46 -11.51 2.62 20.93
CA LYS A 46 -10.87 2.45 19.61
C LYS A 46 -11.87 1.98 18.56
N ARG A 47 -12.76 1.04 18.90
CA ARG A 47 -13.80 0.54 17.99
C ARG A 47 -14.82 1.64 17.63
N ARG A 48 -15.27 2.44 18.60
CA ARG A 48 -16.18 3.58 18.37
C ARG A 48 -15.53 4.64 17.47
N ILE A 49 -14.28 5.00 17.72
CA ILE A 49 -13.53 5.96 16.90
C ILE A 49 -13.39 5.46 15.46
N ARG A 50 -13.00 4.19 15.26
CA ARG A 50 -12.90 3.59 13.92
C ARG A 50 -14.23 3.63 13.17
N LYS A 51 -15.33 3.27 13.85
CA LYS A 51 -16.69 3.31 13.27
C LYS A 51 -17.05 4.74 12.83
N ARG A 52 -16.87 5.72 13.71
CA ARG A 52 -17.13 7.13 13.41
C ARG A 52 -16.31 7.64 12.22
N ILE A 53 -15.01 7.32 12.16
CA ILE A 53 -14.15 7.74 11.04
C ILE A 53 -14.60 7.11 9.71
N ARG A 54 -15.04 5.85 9.73
CA ARG A 54 -15.59 5.18 8.54
C ARG A 54 -16.89 5.86 8.10
N GLU A 55 -17.80 6.17 9.01
CA GLU A 55 -19.05 6.87 8.71
C GLU A 55 -18.81 8.31 8.19
N GLU A 56 -17.87 9.04 8.79
CA GLU A 56 -17.42 10.36 8.31
C GLU A 56 -16.90 10.26 6.87
N LEU A 57 -16.10 9.24 6.56
CA LEU A 57 -15.58 9.03 5.20
C LEU A 57 -16.67 8.63 4.21
N ASP A 58 -17.56 7.72 4.60
CA ASP A 58 -18.64 7.23 3.74
C ASP A 58 -19.57 8.39 3.33
N THR A 59 -19.86 9.27 4.28
CA THR A 59 -20.64 10.50 4.06
C THR A 59 -19.90 11.49 3.17
N PHE A 60 -18.60 11.69 3.41
CA PHE A 60 -17.77 12.60 2.61
C PHE A 60 -17.64 12.14 1.16
N LEU A 61 -17.39 10.85 0.94
CA LEU A 61 -17.25 10.27 -0.40
C LEU A 61 -18.61 10.02 -1.08
N LYS A 62 -19.72 9.97 -0.32
CA LYS A 62 -21.03 9.54 -0.83
C LYS A 62 -20.94 8.18 -1.51
N ILE A 63 -20.42 7.20 -0.78
CA ILE A 63 -20.15 5.86 -1.32
C ILE A 63 -21.45 5.21 -1.84
N PRO A 64 -21.49 4.74 -3.09
CA PRO A 64 -22.65 4.04 -3.63
C PRO A 64 -22.90 2.71 -2.92
N ASN A 65 -24.18 2.36 -2.74
CA ASN A 65 -24.57 1.12 -2.08
C ASN A 65 -24.48 -0.13 -3.00
N GLY A 66 -24.35 0.04 -4.32
CA GLY A 66 -24.31 -1.04 -5.32
C GLY A 66 -23.00 -1.16 -6.11
N GLN A 67 -22.66 -2.37 -6.58
CA GLN A 67 -21.48 -2.63 -7.42
C GLN A 67 -21.58 -2.05 -8.84
N ASN A 68 -22.79 -1.98 -9.41
CA ASN A 68 -23.01 -1.36 -10.72
C ASN A 68 -22.86 0.16 -10.63
N ASP A 69 -23.38 0.78 -9.57
CA ASP A 69 -23.27 2.22 -9.32
C ASP A 69 -21.82 2.68 -9.10
N MET A 70 -20.98 1.79 -8.59
CA MET A 70 -19.54 2.04 -8.46
C MET A 70 -18.87 2.29 -9.81
N ALA A 71 -19.40 1.75 -10.91
CA ALA A 71 -18.91 2.01 -12.27
C ALA A 71 -19.06 3.46 -12.70
N GLU A 72 -20.18 4.04 -12.33
CA GLU A 72 -20.62 5.37 -12.73
C GLU A 72 -20.37 6.41 -11.64
N TYR A 73 -19.65 6.01 -10.58
CA TYR A 73 -19.32 6.87 -9.45
C TYR A 73 -18.58 8.13 -9.92
N ARG A 74 -19.30 9.25 -9.88
CA ARG A 74 -18.80 10.60 -10.19
C ARG A 74 -18.94 11.46 -8.93
N PRO A 75 -17.89 11.55 -8.11
CA PRO A 75 -17.99 12.29 -6.86
C PRO A 75 -18.05 13.79 -7.08
N THR A 76 -18.83 14.47 -6.23
CA THR A 76 -18.72 15.92 -6.05
C THR A 76 -17.41 16.24 -5.33
N LEU A 77 -16.55 17.03 -5.96
CA LEU A 77 -15.21 17.31 -5.45
C LEU A 77 -15.22 18.45 -4.43
N PHE A 78 -14.72 18.15 -3.24
CA PHE A 78 -14.47 19.10 -2.15
C PHE A 78 -13.08 19.74 -2.27
N SER A 79 -12.72 20.57 -1.28
CA SER A 79 -11.37 21.14 -1.19
C SER A 79 -10.32 20.02 -1.08
N ALA A 80 -9.17 20.22 -1.72
CA ALA A 80 -8.04 19.30 -1.61
C ALA A 80 -7.56 19.14 -0.15
N VAL A 81 -7.64 20.21 0.65
CA VAL A 81 -7.28 20.20 2.08
C VAL A 81 -8.25 19.33 2.89
N ASP A 82 -9.55 19.43 2.63
CA ASP A 82 -10.56 18.60 3.32
C ASP A 82 -10.35 17.13 2.96
N THR A 83 -10.08 16.85 1.68
CA THR A 83 -9.75 15.51 1.18
C THR A 83 -8.53 14.94 1.90
N PHE A 84 -7.46 15.75 2.07
CA PHE A 84 -6.26 15.36 2.82
C PHE A 84 -6.59 14.97 4.27
N HIS A 85 -7.42 15.74 4.97
CA HIS A 85 -7.77 15.46 6.37
C HIS A 85 -8.58 14.17 6.54
N HIS A 86 -9.58 13.94 5.68
CA HIS A 86 -10.38 12.70 5.72
C HIS A 86 -9.51 11.48 5.36
N THR A 87 -8.67 11.61 4.33
CA THR A 87 -7.72 10.57 3.92
C THR A 87 -6.76 10.21 5.06
N LYS A 88 -6.26 11.21 5.82
CA LYS A 88 -5.31 10.99 6.91
C LYS A 88 -5.91 10.16 8.03
N LYS A 89 -7.15 10.49 8.42
CA LYS A 89 -7.89 9.74 9.45
C LYS A 89 -8.13 8.30 9.02
N PHE A 90 -8.56 8.09 7.77
CA PHE A 90 -8.87 6.77 7.25
C PHE A 90 -7.62 5.87 7.16
N LEU A 91 -6.52 6.37 6.59
CA LEU A 91 -5.30 5.59 6.43
C LEU A 91 -4.65 5.17 7.76
N TYR A 92 -4.94 5.87 8.85
CA TYR A 92 -4.45 5.48 10.18
C TYR A 92 -5.12 4.20 10.70
N PHE A 93 -6.35 3.89 10.26
CA PHE A 93 -7.14 2.77 10.76
C PHE A 93 -7.49 1.71 9.71
N ILE A 94 -7.11 1.92 8.46
CA ILE A 94 -7.46 1.02 7.36
C ILE A 94 -6.99 -0.41 7.63
N ASP A 95 -7.91 -1.35 7.49
CA ASP A 95 -7.60 -2.78 7.50
C ASP A 95 -7.69 -3.34 6.07
N VAL A 96 -6.52 -3.62 5.48
CA VAL A 96 -6.40 -4.13 4.11
C VAL A 96 -7.00 -5.53 3.95
N LYS A 97 -7.23 -6.27 5.06
CA LYS A 97 -7.92 -7.56 5.02
C LYS A 97 -9.44 -7.44 5.02
N SER A 98 -9.97 -6.27 5.40
CA SER A 98 -11.41 -6.02 5.43
C SER A 98 -11.91 -5.64 4.04
N GLU A 99 -12.85 -6.42 3.51
CA GLU A 99 -13.49 -6.15 2.22
C GLU A 99 -14.25 -4.81 2.20
N GLU A 100 -14.82 -4.39 3.34
CA GLU A 100 -15.47 -3.09 3.42
C GLU A 100 -14.47 -1.93 3.35
N ASP A 101 -13.34 -2.04 4.04
CA ASP A 101 -12.28 -1.02 3.98
C ASP A 101 -11.61 -1.03 2.59
N THR A 102 -11.57 -2.18 1.92
CA THR A 102 -11.14 -2.31 0.52
C THR A 102 -12.04 -1.51 -0.42
N LYS A 103 -13.37 -1.63 -0.26
CA LYS A 103 -14.34 -0.83 -1.03
C LYS A 103 -14.20 0.67 -0.75
N ARG A 104 -14.07 1.07 0.51
CA ARG A 104 -13.84 2.47 0.91
C ARG A 104 -12.56 3.03 0.30
N PHE A 105 -11.48 2.25 0.33
CA PHE A 105 -10.22 2.64 -0.28
C PHE A 105 -10.31 2.74 -1.82
N GLU A 106 -11.02 1.83 -2.47
CA GLU A 106 -11.32 1.92 -3.91
C GLU A 106 -12.07 3.23 -4.24
N CYS A 107 -13.13 3.58 -3.50
CA CYS A 107 -13.86 4.84 -3.65
C CYS A 107 -12.95 6.05 -3.46
N LEU A 108 -12.09 6.01 -2.44
CA LEU A 108 -11.14 7.08 -2.16
C LEU A 108 -10.14 7.26 -3.30
N CYS A 109 -9.59 6.16 -3.84
CA CYS A 109 -8.70 6.21 -5.00
C CYS A 109 -9.42 6.78 -6.22
N ARG A 110 -10.66 6.36 -6.49
CA ARG A 110 -11.47 6.94 -7.59
C ARG A 110 -11.71 8.43 -7.40
N TYR A 111 -12.03 8.85 -6.18
CA TYR A 111 -12.22 10.25 -5.83
C TYR A 111 -10.93 11.06 -6.10
N ILE A 112 -9.78 10.57 -5.61
CA ILE A 112 -8.50 11.25 -5.81
C ILE A 112 -8.17 11.31 -7.31
N LEU A 113 -8.37 10.23 -8.07
CA LEU A 113 -8.15 10.24 -9.52
C LEU A 113 -9.07 11.23 -10.24
N ALA A 114 -10.35 11.30 -9.88
CA ALA A 114 -11.27 12.30 -10.43
C ALA A 114 -10.80 13.73 -10.10
N SER A 115 -10.25 13.96 -8.91
CA SER A 115 -9.68 15.26 -8.53
C SER A 115 -8.48 15.66 -9.41
N MET A 116 -7.72 14.67 -9.91
CA MET A 116 -6.53 14.88 -10.75
C MET A 116 -6.87 15.29 -12.19
N GLU A 117 -8.08 14.95 -12.66
CA GLU A 117 -8.57 15.29 -13.99
C GLU A 117 -9.15 16.71 -14.06
N THR A 118 -9.35 17.37 -12.90
CA THR A 118 -9.86 18.74 -12.86
C THR A 118 -8.84 19.77 -13.28
N THR A 119 -9.31 20.87 -13.86
CA THR A 119 -8.52 22.08 -14.13
C THR A 119 -8.40 22.99 -12.90
N SER A 120 -9.34 22.86 -11.94
CA SER A 120 -9.35 23.68 -10.73
C SER A 120 -8.32 23.21 -9.72
N ILE A 121 -7.33 24.06 -9.46
CA ILE A 121 -6.28 23.81 -8.45
C ILE A 121 -6.88 23.57 -7.07
N LYS A 122 -7.96 24.27 -6.69
CA LYS A 122 -8.59 24.13 -5.36
C LYS A 122 -9.09 22.71 -5.07
N HIS A 123 -9.55 22.01 -6.11
CA HIS A 123 -10.10 20.67 -6.02
C HIS A 123 -9.06 19.59 -6.32
N CYS A 124 -7.99 19.92 -7.05
CA CYS A 124 -6.92 19.01 -7.37
C CYS A 124 -6.15 18.59 -6.11
N TYR A 125 -6.09 17.29 -5.82
CA TYR A 125 -5.48 16.75 -4.60
C TYR A 125 -3.99 17.12 -4.43
N ILE A 126 -3.27 17.33 -5.53
CA ILE A 126 -1.86 17.77 -5.49
C ILE A 126 -1.71 19.18 -4.95
N SER A 127 -2.74 20.03 -5.02
CA SER A 127 -2.63 21.41 -4.54
C SER A 127 -2.26 21.51 -3.05
N VAL A 128 -2.51 20.47 -2.25
CA VAL A 128 -2.09 20.39 -0.85
C VAL A 128 -0.57 20.47 -0.71
N SER A 129 0.20 20.02 -1.71
CA SER A 129 1.66 20.07 -1.68
C SER A 129 2.21 21.49 -1.67
N PHE A 130 1.43 22.52 -2.06
CA PHE A 130 1.87 23.92 -2.03
C PHE A 130 1.57 24.61 -0.70
N ASN A 131 0.78 23.99 0.17
CA ASN A 131 0.57 24.52 1.51
C ASN A 131 1.78 24.17 2.37
N LYS A 132 2.63 25.16 2.66
CA LYS A 132 3.88 25.00 3.44
C LYS A 132 3.72 24.19 4.74
N LYS A 133 2.56 24.26 5.40
CA LYS A 133 2.28 23.51 6.64
C LYS A 133 1.91 22.04 6.39
N LEU A 134 1.35 21.72 5.22
CA LEU A 134 0.81 20.41 4.89
C LEU A 134 1.66 19.64 3.87
N THR A 135 2.63 20.27 3.20
CA THR A 135 3.47 19.63 2.18
C THR A 135 4.11 18.32 2.66
N VAL A 136 4.86 18.37 3.77
CA VAL A 136 5.57 17.18 4.29
C VAL A 136 4.59 16.08 4.75
N PRO A 137 3.56 16.38 5.56
CA PRO A 137 2.51 15.41 5.88
C PRO A 137 1.81 14.82 4.66
N TRP A 138 1.60 15.62 3.62
CA TRP A 138 0.96 15.18 2.38
C TRP A 138 1.85 14.24 1.58
N ILE A 139 3.16 14.49 1.48
CA ILE A 139 4.11 13.57 0.84
C ILE A 139 4.10 12.22 1.57
N ALA A 140 4.12 12.23 2.91
CA ALA A 140 4.03 11.00 3.70
C ALA A 140 2.70 10.26 3.49
N GLN A 141 1.59 11.00 3.39
CA GLN A 141 0.28 10.43 3.09
C GLN A 141 0.25 9.81 1.68
N LEU A 142 0.80 10.49 0.68
CA LEU A 142 0.87 10.00 -0.70
C LEU A 142 1.67 8.70 -0.78
N LYS A 143 2.83 8.64 -0.13
CA LYS A 143 3.64 7.41 -0.01
C LYS A 143 2.83 6.27 0.60
N ASN A 144 2.10 6.54 1.68
CA ASN A 144 1.25 5.52 2.33
C ASN A 144 0.05 5.10 1.45
N LEU A 145 -0.56 6.00 0.68
CA LEU A 145 -1.62 5.66 -0.29
C LEU A 145 -1.11 4.68 -1.34
N LEU A 146 0.02 5.01 -1.98
CA LEU A 146 0.59 4.19 -3.04
C LEU A 146 1.12 2.86 -2.50
N TRP A 147 1.74 2.86 -1.32
CA TRP A 147 2.12 1.61 -0.66
C TRP A 147 0.91 0.74 -0.33
N THR A 148 -0.21 1.34 0.08
CA THR A 148 -1.46 0.61 0.31
C THR A 148 -1.99 0.01 -0.99
N CYS A 149 -1.86 0.69 -2.13
CA CYS A 149 -2.14 0.11 -3.45
C CYS A 149 -1.28 -1.14 -3.71
N CYS A 150 0.04 -1.07 -3.44
CA CYS A 150 0.93 -2.23 -3.55
C CYS A 150 0.52 -3.38 -2.61
N ARG A 151 0.09 -3.07 -1.38
CA ARG A 151 -0.41 -4.09 -0.43
C ARG A 151 -1.62 -4.84 -0.99
N TYR A 152 -2.49 -4.16 -1.73
CA TYR A 152 -3.62 -4.81 -2.40
C TYR A 152 -3.19 -5.70 -3.58
N PHE A 153 -2.05 -5.47 -4.22
CA PHE A 153 -1.54 -6.38 -5.26
C PHE A 153 -1.29 -7.80 -4.71
N TYR A 154 -0.87 -7.90 -3.45
CA TYR A 154 -0.71 -9.19 -2.77
C TYR A 154 -2.02 -9.91 -2.45
N ILE A 155 -3.15 -9.21 -2.38
CA ILE A 155 -4.43 -9.77 -1.92
C ILE A 155 -5.39 -9.99 -3.09
N LEU A 156 -5.42 -9.05 -4.04
CA LEU A 156 -6.30 -9.13 -5.19
C LEU A 156 -5.88 -10.27 -6.11
N LYS A 157 -6.89 -10.91 -6.69
CA LYS A 157 -6.74 -11.99 -7.67
C LYS A 157 -7.27 -11.50 -9.01
N PRO A 158 -6.43 -11.35 -10.05
CA PRO A 158 -6.87 -10.77 -11.32
C PRO A 158 -7.95 -11.60 -12.04
N GLU A 159 -8.09 -12.90 -11.72
CA GLU A 159 -9.14 -13.78 -12.28
C GLU A 159 -10.55 -13.28 -12.01
N ASN A 160 -10.78 -12.67 -10.85
CA ASN A 160 -12.09 -12.15 -10.51
C ASN A 160 -12.25 -10.78 -11.17
N HIS A 161 -13.27 -10.63 -12.01
CA HIS A 161 -13.55 -9.40 -12.73
C HIS A 161 -13.69 -8.18 -11.79
N SER A 162 -14.29 -8.34 -10.61
CA SER A 162 -14.40 -7.26 -9.62
C SER A 162 -13.03 -6.85 -9.04
N HIS A 163 -12.15 -7.82 -8.79
CA HIS A 163 -10.79 -7.58 -8.33
C HIS A 163 -9.93 -6.96 -9.42
N LEU A 164 -10.08 -7.39 -10.68
CA LEU A 164 -9.37 -6.79 -11.81
C LEU A 164 -9.76 -5.33 -12.00
N ARG A 165 -11.04 -5.00 -11.84
CA ARG A 165 -11.52 -3.62 -11.86
C ARG A 165 -10.90 -2.75 -10.77
N ARG A 166 -10.82 -3.28 -9.54
CA ARG A 166 -10.13 -2.60 -8.42
C ARG A 166 -8.65 -2.42 -8.69
N LEU A 167 -8.01 -3.48 -9.18
CA LEU A 167 -6.61 -3.46 -9.56
C LEU A 167 -6.32 -2.36 -10.57
N MET A 168 -7.19 -2.17 -11.58
CA MET A 168 -7.04 -1.09 -12.55
C MET A 168 -7.10 0.30 -11.90
N VAL A 169 -7.96 0.51 -10.90
CA VAL A 169 -7.98 1.78 -10.14
C VAL A 169 -6.66 2.00 -9.41
N PHE A 170 -6.12 0.96 -8.76
CA PHE A 170 -4.86 1.03 -8.02
C PHE A 170 -3.66 1.22 -8.95
N LEU A 171 -3.60 0.51 -10.08
CA LEU A 171 -2.60 0.72 -11.12
C LEU A 171 -2.68 2.14 -11.68
N ARG A 172 -3.88 2.67 -11.89
CA ARG A 172 -4.07 4.06 -12.33
C ARG A 172 -3.57 5.06 -11.29
N MET A 173 -3.82 4.84 -10.00
CA MET A 173 -3.23 5.66 -8.92
C MET A 173 -1.71 5.65 -8.98
N MET A 174 -1.10 4.47 -9.13
CA MET A 174 0.35 4.33 -9.25
C MET A 174 0.88 5.11 -10.47
N VAL A 175 0.28 4.94 -11.65
CA VAL A 175 0.68 5.67 -12.86
C VAL A 175 0.50 7.18 -12.71
N THR A 176 -0.59 7.65 -12.10
CA THR A 176 -0.86 9.09 -11.95
C THR A 176 0.12 9.76 -10.99
N PHE A 177 0.52 9.13 -9.89
CA PHE A 177 1.37 9.79 -8.88
C PHE A 177 2.86 9.50 -9.01
N THR A 178 3.26 8.67 -9.97
CA THR A 178 4.68 8.40 -10.28
C THR A 178 5.15 9.11 -11.55
N SER A 179 4.31 9.95 -12.15
CA SER A 179 4.68 10.89 -13.21
C SER A 179 3.73 12.08 -13.21
N HIS A 180 4.26 13.27 -13.45
CA HIS A 180 3.46 14.51 -13.49
C HIS A 180 2.78 14.77 -14.84
N SER A 181 2.97 13.91 -15.85
CA SER A 181 2.47 14.15 -17.21
C SER A 181 0.95 14.28 -17.28
N ASN A 182 0.25 13.64 -16.36
CA ASN A 182 -1.21 13.52 -16.37
C ASN A 182 -1.88 14.50 -15.38
N TRP A 183 -1.14 15.46 -14.81
CA TRP A 183 -1.68 16.39 -13.82
C TRP A 183 -2.31 17.60 -14.51
N VAL A 184 -3.59 17.51 -14.84
CA VAL A 184 -4.31 18.47 -15.69
C VAL A 184 -4.21 19.90 -15.15
N ALA A 185 -4.47 20.11 -13.85
CA ALA A 185 -4.40 21.43 -13.20
C ALA A 185 -3.02 22.11 -13.23
N PHE A 186 -1.96 21.39 -13.62
CA PHE A 186 -0.58 21.86 -13.61
C PHE A 186 0.12 21.74 -14.96
N LYS A 187 -0.61 21.39 -16.03
CA LYS A 187 -0.04 21.19 -17.37
C LYS A 187 0.65 22.45 -17.91
N ASP A 188 0.09 23.62 -17.63
CA ASP A 188 0.60 24.91 -18.13
C ASP A 188 1.65 25.54 -17.19
N LYS A 189 1.96 24.90 -16.05
CA LYS A 189 2.87 25.44 -15.02
C LYS A 189 4.27 24.84 -15.14
N THR A 190 4.91 25.09 -16.28
CA THR A 190 6.19 24.46 -16.64
C THR A 190 7.32 24.75 -15.65
N ALA A 191 7.33 25.92 -15.02
CA ALA A 191 8.30 26.29 -13.99
C ALA A 191 8.31 25.34 -12.77
N MET A 192 7.20 24.63 -12.51
CA MET A 192 7.07 23.72 -11.36
C MET A 192 7.41 22.27 -11.71
N HIS A 193 7.55 21.93 -13.00
CA HIS A 193 7.84 20.56 -13.43
C HIS A 193 9.09 19.96 -12.79
N PRO A 194 10.24 20.68 -12.67
CA PRO A 194 11.41 20.11 -12.01
C PRO A 194 11.12 19.65 -10.57
N GLY A 195 10.35 20.45 -9.81
CA GLY A 195 9.92 20.09 -8.46
C GLY A 195 9.00 18.86 -8.44
N PHE A 196 8.13 18.71 -9.44
CA PHE A 196 7.26 17.54 -9.58
C PHE A 196 8.01 16.27 -9.96
N VAL A 197 9.05 16.37 -10.80
CA VAL A 197 9.93 15.25 -11.11
C VAL A 197 10.62 14.77 -9.83
N VAL A 198 11.20 15.69 -9.04
CA VAL A 198 11.84 15.35 -7.76
C VAL A 198 10.85 14.69 -6.80
N LEU A 199 9.62 15.20 -6.73
CA LEU A 199 8.56 14.60 -5.92
C LEU A 199 8.21 13.17 -6.37
N CYS A 200 8.01 12.95 -7.68
CA CYS A 200 7.72 11.63 -8.23
C CYS A 200 8.87 10.65 -7.97
N ASN A 201 10.11 11.09 -8.15
CA ASN A 201 11.30 10.29 -7.87
C ASN A 201 11.40 9.92 -6.39
N ASN A 202 11.12 10.86 -5.49
CA ASN A 202 11.11 10.60 -4.04
C ASN A 202 10.05 9.57 -3.63
N VAL A 203 8.87 9.66 -4.23
CA VAL A 203 7.78 8.69 -4.03
C VAL A 203 8.18 7.31 -4.59
N MET A 204 8.81 7.27 -5.76
CA MET A 204 9.27 6.03 -6.38
C MET A 204 10.38 5.35 -5.59
N ALA A 205 11.35 6.10 -5.08
CA ALA A 205 12.39 5.59 -4.20
C ALA A 205 11.81 4.99 -2.91
N ASP A 206 10.81 5.65 -2.30
CA ASP A 206 10.11 5.12 -1.12
C ASP A 206 9.37 3.81 -1.43
N LEU A 207 8.69 3.73 -2.58
CA LEU A 207 8.02 2.51 -3.03
C LEU A 207 9.00 1.37 -3.29
N HIS A 208 10.13 1.67 -3.94
CA HIS A 208 11.21 0.70 -4.16
C HIS A 208 11.70 0.13 -2.82
N ASN A 209 12.04 0.99 -1.86
CA ASN A 209 12.54 0.58 -0.55
C ASN A 209 11.52 -0.25 0.26
N ARG A 210 10.22 -0.08 0.01
CA ARG A 210 9.17 -0.89 0.65
C ARG A 210 8.90 -2.22 -0.07
N GLY A 211 9.50 -2.46 -1.24
CA GLY A 211 9.35 -3.71 -1.99
C GLY A 211 8.36 -3.64 -3.15
N LEU A 212 8.35 -2.54 -3.91
CA LEU A 212 7.53 -2.38 -5.12
C LEU A 212 7.71 -3.55 -6.10
N TYR A 213 8.95 -3.95 -6.39
CA TYR A 213 9.22 -5.00 -7.37
C TYR A 213 8.66 -6.36 -6.94
N LYS A 214 8.75 -6.70 -5.65
CA LYS A 214 8.14 -7.92 -5.09
C LYS A 214 6.60 -7.89 -5.23
N ALA A 215 5.97 -6.73 -5.06
CA ALA A 215 4.53 -6.59 -5.25
C ALA A 215 4.12 -6.74 -6.72
N ILE A 216 4.97 -6.27 -7.64
CA ILE A 216 4.76 -6.42 -9.08
C ILE A 216 4.98 -7.88 -9.51
N GLU A 217 6.01 -8.56 -9.01
CA GLU A 217 6.27 -9.98 -9.28
C GLU A 217 5.06 -10.85 -8.91
N ASP A 218 4.55 -10.68 -7.69
CA ASP A 218 3.40 -11.44 -7.20
C ASP A 218 2.16 -11.18 -8.05
N LEU A 219 1.94 -9.92 -8.46
CA LEU A 219 0.86 -9.56 -9.36
C LEU A 219 1.02 -10.19 -10.76
N LEU A 220 2.21 -10.09 -11.35
CA LEU A 220 2.53 -10.65 -12.66
C LEU A 220 2.38 -12.17 -12.65
N THR A 221 2.91 -12.83 -11.63
CA THR A 221 2.80 -14.29 -11.45
C THR A 221 1.34 -14.71 -11.38
N LYS A 222 0.51 -14.00 -10.60
CA LYS A 222 -0.93 -14.29 -10.49
C LYS A 222 -1.71 -14.08 -11.79
N GLY A 223 -1.27 -13.22 -12.69
CA GLY A 223 -2.01 -12.90 -13.92
C GLY A 223 -1.47 -13.54 -15.20
N LEU A 224 -0.18 -13.87 -15.26
CA LEU A 224 0.51 -14.36 -16.46
C LEU A 224 0.88 -15.84 -16.39
N CYS A 225 1.22 -16.39 -15.22
CA CYS A 225 1.63 -17.79 -15.08
C CYS A 225 0.43 -18.75 -15.12
N ARG A 226 -0.33 -18.72 -16.22
CA ARG A 226 -1.59 -19.44 -16.43
C ARG A 226 -1.72 -19.85 -17.88
N ALA A 227 -2.59 -20.81 -18.17
CA ALA A 227 -2.89 -21.23 -19.54
C ALA A 227 -3.41 -20.09 -20.44
N LYS A 228 -4.13 -19.12 -19.86
CA LYS A 228 -4.54 -17.88 -20.54
C LYS A 228 -4.20 -16.67 -19.66
N PRO A 229 -3.54 -15.63 -20.20
CA PRO A 229 -3.23 -14.42 -19.45
C PRO A 229 -4.52 -13.66 -19.12
N VAL A 230 -4.61 -13.16 -17.89
CA VAL A 230 -5.81 -12.44 -17.40
C VAL A 230 -5.70 -10.92 -17.62
N PHE A 231 -4.49 -10.42 -17.80
CA PHE A 231 -4.25 -9.00 -18.00
C PHE A 231 -4.71 -8.52 -19.37
N THR A 232 -5.38 -7.37 -19.38
CA THR A 232 -5.65 -6.59 -20.60
C THR A 232 -4.42 -5.78 -20.99
N LYS A 233 -4.36 -5.32 -22.25
CA LYS A 233 -3.33 -4.38 -22.74
C LYS A 233 -3.09 -3.24 -21.74
N ALA A 234 -4.17 -2.59 -21.29
CA ALA A 234 -4.09 -1.46 -20.36
C ALA A 234 -3.44 -1.82 -19.01
N SER A 235 -3.84 -2.97 -18.42
CA SER A 235 -3.28 -3.42 -17.14
C SER A 235 -1.80 -3.76 -17.26
N LEU A 236 -1.40 -4.49 -18.31
CA LEU A 236 -0.02 -4.89 -18.52
C LEU A 236 0.86 -3.67 -18.83
N THR A 237 0.39 -2.75 -19.67
CA THR A 237 1.09 -1.49 -19.94
C THR A 237 1.30 -0.68 -18.66
N ALA A 238 0.30 -0.58 -17.78
CA ALA A 238 0.45 0.12 -16.51
C ALA A 238 1.50 -0.55 -15.61
N ILE A 239 1.46 -1.88 -15.46
CA ILE A 239 2.43 -2.63 -14.64
C ILE A 239 3.86 -2.40 -15.16
N ILE A 240 4.08 -2.57 -16.48
CA ILE A 240 5.40 -2.38 -17.07
C ILE A 240 5.86 -0.92 -16.96
N THR A 241 4.98 0.05 -17.19
CA THR A 241 5.31 1.48 -17.01
C THR A 241 5.75 1.79 -15.58
N ILE A 242 5.04 1.29 -14.58
CA ILE A 242 5.41 1.50 -13.15
C ILE A 242 6.74 0.81 -12.84
N SER A 243 7.01 -0.38 -13.40
CA SER A 243 8.27 -1.10 -13.17
C SER A 243 9.50 -0.44 -13.81
N LEU A 244 9.32 0.26 -14.94
CA LEU A 244 10.41 0.92 -15.69
C LEU A 244 10.75 2.33 -15.18
N ARG A 245 9.77 3.04 -14.63
CA ARG A 245 10.00 4.43 -14.15
C ARG A 245 11.13 4.59 -13.13
N PRO A 246 11.30 3.73 -12.10
CA PRO A 246 12.43 3.83 -11.17
C PRO A 246 13.76 3.62 -11.89
N LEU A 247 13.82 2.67 -12.83
CA LEU A 247 15.03 2.41 -13.61
C LEU A 247 15.44 3.62 -14.44
N ILE A 248 14.49 4.27 -15.11
CA ILE A 248 14.76 5.45 -15.92
C ILE A 248 15.18 6.63 -15.03
N ALA A 249 14.55 6.80 -13.87
CA ALA A 249 14.82 7.92 -12.97
C ALA A 249 16.22 7.87 -12.32
N GLU A 250 16.78 6.68 -12.11
CA GLU A 250 18.13 6.48 -11.57
C GLU A 250 19.13 5.98 -12.63
N ASP A 251 18.89 6.28 -13.91
CA ASP A 251 19.79 5.95 -15.03
C ASP A 251 20.24 4.47 -15.08
N PHE A 252 19.35 3.56 -14.70
CA PHE A 252 19.55 2.11 -14.66
C PHE A 252 20.64 1.68 -13.67
N SER A 253 20.58 2.18 -12.44
CA SER A 253 21.46 1.75 -11.36
C SER A 253 21.52 0.21 -11.24
N PRO A 254 22.70 -0.39 -11.02
CA PRO A 254 22.84 -1.85 -11.02
C PRO A 254 21.93 -2.56 -10.00
N ALA A 255 21.66 -1.93 -8.85
CA ALA A 255 20.78 -2.47 -7.83
C ALA A 255 19.31 -2.53 -8.28
N LEU A 256 18.80 -1.47 -8.92
CA LEU A 256 17.45 -1.47 -9.48
C LEU A 256 17.34 -2.41 -10.68
N LEU A 257 18.37 -2.44 -11.54
CA LEU A 257 18.39 -3.35 -12.68
C LEU A 257 18.40 -4.81 -12.21
N THR A 258 19.11 -5.11 -11.13
CA THR A 258 19.09 -6.41 -10.47
C THR A 258 17.70 -6.76 -9.96
N SER A 259 17.05 -5.82 -9.26
CA SER A 259 15.69 -6.04 -8.74
C SER A 259 14.67 -6.22 -9.85
N PHE A 260 14.76 -5.44 -10.93
CA PHE A 260 13.89 -5.57 -12.10
C PHE A 260 14.09 -6.92 -12.80
N LEU A 261 15.33 -7.37 -12.96
CA LEU A 261 15.64 -8.66 -13.56
C LEU A 261 15.09 -9.81 -12.70
N LEU A 262 15.33 -9.75 -11.39
CA LEU A 262 14.95 -10.77 -10.43
C LEU A 262 13.43 -10.91 -10.22
N TYR A 263 12.68 -9.81 -10.32
CA TYR A 263 11.26 -9.77 -9.94
C TYR A 263 10.29 -9.48 -11.10
N VAL A 264 10.77 -8.99 -12.24
CA VAL A 264 9.92 -8.66 -13.40
C VAL A 264 10.27 -9.51 -14.61
N LEU A 265 11.53 -9.53 -15.04
CA LEU A 265 11.93 -10.31 -16.23
C LEU A 265 12.02 -11.82 -15.97
N SER A 266 12.30 -12.23 -14.74
CA SER A 266 12.30 -13.64 -14.33
C SER A 266 10.92 -14.28 -14.31
N VAL A 267 9.84 -13.48 -14.34
CA VAL A 267 8.48 -14.02 -14.30
C VAL A 267 8.19 -14.72 -15.63
N PRO A 268 7.75 -15.99 -15.60
CA PRO A 268 7.56 -16.79 -16.80
C PRO A 268 6.66 -16.12 -17.84
N SER A 269 7.07 -16.23 -19.11
CA SER A 269 6.33 -15.75 -20.27
C SER A 269 6.02 -14.25 -20.31
N VAL A 270 6.59 -13.42 -19.41
CA VAL A 270 6.34 -11.97 -19.39
C VAL A 270 6.65 -11.32 -20.73
N VAL A 271 7.82 -11.59 -21.31
CA VAL A 271 8.24 -10.96 -22.57
C VAL A 271 7.31 -11.35 -23.72
N ILE A 272 6.91 -12.63 -23.78
CA ILE A 272 5.96 -13.14 -24.79
C ILE A 272 4.60 -12.45 -24.63
N HIS A 273 4.08 -12.34 -23.41
CA HIS A 273 2.81 -11.67 -23.16
C HIS A 273 2.84 -10.17 -23.43
N ILE A 274 3.96 -9.49 -23.13
CA ILE A 274 4.14 -8.09 -23.52
C ILE A 274 4.14 -7.96 -25.05
N ASN A 275 4.83 -8.83 -25.77
CA ASN A 275 4.91 -8.79 -27.24
C ASN A 275 3.60 -9.18 -27.96
N THR A 276 2.65 -9.80 -27.26
CA THR A 276 1.35 -10.19 -27.83
C THR A 276 0.25 -9.23 -27.45
N LEU A 277 0.26 -8.73 -26.20
CA LEU A 277 -0.82 -7.90 -25.65
C LEU A 277 -0.49 -6.40 -25.60
N ALA A 278 0.79 -6.02 -25.55
CA ALA A 278 1.22 -4.65 -25.25
C ALA A 278 2.53 -4.29 -25.99
N ASN A 279 2.52 -4.35 -27.33
CA ASN A 279 3.73 -4.15 -28.16
C ASN A 279 4.42 -2.79 -27.94
N ASP A 280 3.65 -1.78 -27.58
CA ASP A 280 4.17 -0.45 -27.21
C ASP A 280 5.17 -0.53 -26.05
N CYS A 281 4.98 -1.47 -25.12
CA CYS A 281 5.92 -1.73 -24.04
C CYS A 281 7.20 -2.39 -24.52
N ILE A 282 7.17 -3.27 -25.53
CA ILE A 282 8.39 -3.78 -26.17
C ILE A 282 9.18 -2.62 -26.78
N ALA A 283 8.50 -1.70 -27.48
CA ALA A 283 9.16 -0.52 -28.03
C ALA A 283 9.85 0.32 -26.93
N MET A 284 9.23 0.48 -25.75
CA MET A 284 9.88 1.12 -24.60
C MET A 284 11.10 0.34 -24.10
N LEU A 285 11.02 -0.99 -23.96
CA LEU A 285 12.15 -1.83 -23.53
C LEU A 285 13.33 -1.74 -24.52
N VAL A 286 13.04 -1.68 -25.82
CA VAL A 286 14.03 -1.52 -26.89
C VAL A 286 14.64 -0.11 -26.85
N THR A 287 13.80 0.92 -26.74
CA THR A 287 14.24 2.34 -26.70
C THR A 287 15.21 2.58 -25.55
N HIS A 288 14.91 2.04 -24.37
CA HIS A 288 15.78 2.15 -23.19
C HIS A 288 16.92 1.13 -23.16
N ARG A 289 17.04 0.28 -24.18
CA ARG A 289 18.05 -0.78 -24.31
C ARG A 289 18.10 -1.71 -23.09
N ILE A 290 16.93 -2.02 -22.52
CA ILE A 290 16.81 -2.80 -21.27
C ILE A 290 17.49 -4.16 -21.41
N PHE A 291 17.19 -4.90 -22.47
CA PHE A 291 17.78 -6.22 -22.71
C PHE A 291 19.31 -6.18 -22.79
N LYS A 292 19.87 -5.19 -23.51
CA LYS A 292 21.33 -5.02 -23.59
C LYS A 292 21.95 -4.73 -22.22
N ARG A 293 21.30 -3.89 -21.41
CA ARG A 293 21.76 -3.57 -20.05
C ARG A 293 21.68 -4.80 -19.12
N CYS A 294 20.60 -5.56 -19.19
CA CYS A 294 20.44 -6.82 -18.46
C CYS A 294 21.50 -7.85 -18.87
N LEU A 295 21.76 -8.01 -20.18
CA LEU A 295 22.81 -8.90 -20.68
C LEU A 295 24.18 -8.49 -20.14
N ASN A 296 24.54 -7.21 -20.21
CA ASN A 296 25.81 -6.72 -19.65
C ASN A 296 25.95 -7.01 -18.15
N LEU A 297 24.84 -6.94 -17.39
CA LEU A 297 24.83 -7.27 -15.96
C LEU A 297 25.04 -8.78 -15.74
N LEU A 298 24.42 -9.62 -16.56
CA LEU A 298 24.54 -11.09 -16.52
C LEU A 298 25.88 -11.60 -17.08
N THR A 299 26.64 -10.79 -17.81
CA THR A 299 28.02 -11.15 -18.19
C THR A 299 28.96 -11.11 -16.97
N CYS A 300 28.58 -10.43 -15.88
CA CYS A 300 29.35 -10.43 -14.64
C CYS A 300 29.12 -11.73 -13.85
N GLU A 301 30.18 -12.53 -13.68
CA GLU A 301 30.11 -13.84 -13.03
C GLU A 301 29.51 -13.79 -11.60
N GLN A 302 29.85 -12.76 -10.82
CA GLN A 302 29.32 -12.59 -9.46
C GLN A 302 27.82 -12.33 -9.46
N SER A 303 27.36 -11.40 -10.30
CA SER A 303 25.95 -11.09 -10.45
C SER A 303 25.16 -12.32 -10.90
N THR A 304 25.71 -13.06 -11.86
CA THR A 304 25.09 -14.27 -12.40
C THR A 304 24.98 -15.38 -11.37
N ARG A 305 26.02 -15.64 -10.58
CA ARG A 305 25.94 -16.58 -9.46
C ARG A 305 24.88 -16.17 -8.43
N ILE A 306 24.75 -14.88 -8.11
CA ILE A 306 23.70 -14.40 -7.22
C ILE A 306 22.31 -14.66 -7.81
N PHE A 307 22.09 -14.36 -9.10
CA PHE A 307 20.80 -14.62 -9.74
C PHE A 307 20.45 -16.11 -9.77
N PHE A 308 21.39 -16.98 -10.19
CA PHE A 308 21.16 -18.43 -10.25
C PHE A 308 20.98 -19.08 -8.87
N ASN A 309 21.57 -18.51 -7.81
CA ASN A 309 21.35 -18.98 -6.45
C ASN A 309 20.05 -18.44 -5.83
N THR A 310 19.57 -17.28 -6.28
CA THR A 310 18.35 -16.63 -5.75
C THR A 310 17.09 -17.08 -6.50
N LEU A 311 17.20 -17.38 -7.79
CA LEU A 311 16.13 -17.92 -8.61
C LEU A 311 16.20 -19.45 -8.53
N GLU A 312 15.12 -20.11 -8.10
CA GLU A 312 14.99 -21.56 -8.28
C GLU A 312 15.18 -21.89 -9.78
N GLY A 313 15.89 -22.98 -10.11
CA GLY A 313 16.42 -23.23 -11.46
C GLY A 313 15.42 -23.09 -12.62
N ASN A 314 14.12 -23.28 -12.38
CA ASN A 314 13.05 -23.08 -13.37
C ASN A 314 12.81 -21.61 -13.76
N TYR A 315 13.05 -20.65 -12.87
CA TYR A 315 12.91 -19.21 -13.16
C TYR A 315 14.14 -18.65 -13.88
N ALA A 316 15.30 -19.27 -13.69
CA ALA A 316 16.50 -18.92 -14.45
C ALA A 316 16.37 -19.27 -15.93
N LEU A 317 15.61 -20.33 -16.27
CA LEU A 317 15.24 -20.66 -17.65
C LEU A 317 14.39 -19.58 -18.33
N CYS A 318 13.63 -18.79 -17.55
CA CYS A 318 12.81 -17.70 -18.09
C CYS A 318 13.63 -16.45 -18.47
N LEU A 319 14.91 -16.40 -18.07
CA LEU A 319 15.86 -15.35 -18.45
C LEU A 319 16.70 -15.70 -19.69
N MET A 320 16.66 -16.96 -20.16
CA MET A 320 17.25 -17.40 -21.43
C MET A 320 16.30 -17.14 -22.61
#